data_AF-A0A967NVZ3-F1
#
_entry.id   AF-A0A967NVZ3-F1
#
_cell.length_a   1.000
_cell.length_b   1.000
_cell.length_c   1.000
_cell.angle_alpha   90.00
_cell.angle_beta   90.00
_cell.angle_gamma   90.00
#
_symmetry.space_group_name_H-M   'P 1'
#
loop_
_entity.id
_entity.type
_entity.pdbx_description
1 polymer ?
#
loop_
_entity_poly.entity_id
_entity_poly.type
_entity_poly.pdbx_seq_one_letter_code
_entity_poly.pdbx_strand_id
1 'polypeptide(L)' 'MKQKIEYIHNNPLKAGSVASPEHWVYWSASNYLLGEGILKIDHYLF' A
#
# COMPACT_ATOMS: atom_id res chain seq x y z
N MET A 1 -8.93 -12.29 5.81
CA MET A 1 -8.73 -10.85 5.50
C MET A 1 -7.44 -10.56 4.72
N LYS A 2 -6.32 -11.26 4.96
CA LYS A 2 -5.03 -11.01 4.26
C LYS A 2 -5.08 -11.10 2.73
N GLN A 3 -5.76 -12.11 2.17
CA GLN A 3 -5.83 -12.32 0.71
C GLN A 3 -6.37 -11.11 -0.08
N LYS A 4 -7.35 -10.38 0.44
CA LYS A 4 -7.91 -9.21 -0.26
C LYS A 4 -6.92 -8.05 -0.28
N ILE A 5 -6.20 -7.83 0.81
CA ILE A 5 -5.19 -6.76 0.92
C ILE A 5 -4.02 -7.06 -0.02
N GLU A 6 -3.55 -8.31 -0.04
CA GLU A 6 -2.51 -8.75 -0.99
C GLU A 6 -2.96 -8.60 -2.44
N TYR A 7 -4.21 -8.95 -2.75
CA TYR A 7 -4.74 -8.78 -4.10
C TYR A 7 -4.74 -7.30 -4.52
N ILE A 8 -5.19 -6.41 -3.63
CA ILE A 8 -5.15 -4.98 -3.86
C ILE A 8 -3.70 -4.60 -4.13
N HIS A 9 -2.77 -4.72 -3.19
CA HIS A 9 -1.37 -4.28 -3.33
C HIS A 9 -0.63 -4.82 -4.57
N ASN A 10 -1.02 -6.00 -5.10
CA ASN A 10 -0.40 -6.58 -6.29
C ASN A 10 -1.06 -6.19 -7.64
N ASN A 11 -2.19 -5.48 -7.67
CA ASN A 11 -2.80 -5.06 -8.93
C ASN A 11 -1.90 -4.16 -9.83
N PRO A 12 -1.14 -3.17 -9.30
CA PRO A 12 -0.41 -2.23 -10.13
C PRO A 12 0.89 -2.85 -10.65
N LEU A 13 1.40 -3.90 -9.98
CA LEU A 13 2.39 -4.83 -10.55
C LEU A 13 1.80 -5.58 -11.75
N LYS A 14 0.63 -6.21 -11.58
CA LYS A 14 -0.01 -7.02 -12.63
C LYS A 14 -0.44 -6.17 -13.84
N ALA A 15 -0.77 -4.91 -13.62
CA ALA A 15 -1.08 -3.95 -14.66
C ALA A 15 0.17 -3.42 -15.40
N GLY A 16 1.38 -3.72 -14.91
CA GLY A 16 2.64 -3.22 -15.48
C GLY A 16 2.92 -1.74 -15.20
N SER A 17 2.12 -1.10 -14.33
CA SER A 17 2.23 0.33 -14.03
C SER A 17 3.41 0.65 -13.11
N VAL A 18 3.84 -0.31 -12.28
CA VAL A 18 5.00 -0.18 -11.37
C VAL A 18 5.76 -1.49 -11.24
N ALA A 19 7.07 -1.39 -10.96
CA ALA A 19 7.94 -2.54 -10.74
C ALA A 19 7.82 -3.16 -9.33
N SER A 20 7.23 -2.45 -8.36
CA SER A 20 7.07 -2.92 -6.97
C SER A 20 5.82 -2.29 -6.33
N PRO A 21 5.07 -3.00 -5.45
CA PRO A 21 3.86 -2.49 -4.81
C PRO A 21 4.07 -1.20 -4.02
N GLU A 22 5.26 -1.04 -3.43
CA GLU A 22 5.65 0.09 -2.60
C GLU A 22 5.77 1.39 -3.42
N HIS A 23 6.03 1.27 -4.72
CA HIS A 23 6.13 2.41 -5.64
C HIS A 23 4.76 2.93 -6.10
N TRP A 24 3.67 2.21 -5.81
CA TRP A 24 2.33 2.69 -6.13
C TRP A 24 1.85 3.68 -5.07
N VAL A 25 2.21 4.93 -5.30
CA VAL A 25 2.07 6.05 -4.34
C VAL A 25 0.64 6.29 -3.87
N TYR A 26 -0.37 5.91 -4.66
CA TYR A 26 -1.78 6.13 -4.31
C TYR A 26 -2.34 5.13 -3.29
N TRP A 27 -1.57 4.13 -2.85
CA TRP A 27 -2.03 3.11 -1.92
C TRP A 27 -1.24 3.06 -0.62
N SER A 28 -1.88 2.48 0.39
CA SER A 28 -1.33 2.35 1.74
C SER A 28 -0.25 1.27 1.87
N ALA A 29 0.17 0.60 0.80
CA ALA A 29 1.22 -0.41 0.85
C ALA A 29 2.51 0.14 1.48
N SER A 30 2.91 1.35 1.11
CA SER A 30 4.07 2.04 1.70
C SER A 30 3.84 2.38 3.18
N ASN A 31 2.62 2.73 3.60
CA ASN A 31 2.31 2.95 5.02
C ASN A 31 2.55 1.69 5.87
N TYR A 32 2.27 0.49 5.33
CA TYR A 32 2.52 -0.77 6.06
C TYR A 32 3.98 -1.21 6.02
N LEU A 33 4.67 -0.99 4.90
CA LEU A 33 6.01 -1.54 4.64
C LEU A 33 7.15 -0.59 5.05
N LEU A 34 6.94 0.71 4.85
CA LEU A 34 7.95 1.76 5.09
C LEU A 34 7.55 2.70 6.23
N GLY A 35 6.30 2.65 6.69
CA GLY A 35 5.77 3.61 7.67
C GLY A 35 5.50 5.00 7.08
N GLU A 36 5.67 5.16 5.78
CA GLU A 36 5.54 6.44 5.06
C GLU A 36 4.54 6.28 3.91
N GLY A 37 3.66 7.26 3.73
CA GLY A 37 2.69 7.29 2.63
C GLY A 37 2.15 8.70 2.41
N ILE A 38 1.51 8.93 1.26
CA ILE A 38 0.98 10.27 0.89
C ILE A 38 -0.02 10.77 1.93
N LEU A 39 -0.82 9.87 2.47
CA LEU A 39 -1.81 10.18 3.48
C LEU A 39 -1.21 9.97 4.87
N LYS A 40 -1.32 11.01 5.70
CA LYS A 40 -0.97 10.93 7.11
C LYS A 40 -1.99 10.03 7.82
N ILE A 41 -1.48 9.05 8.58
CA ILE A 41 -2.31 8.18 9.41
C ILE A 41 -2.34 8.76 10.82
N ASP A 42 -3.54 9.05 11.33
CA ASP A 42 -3.73 9.39 12.74
C ASP A 42 -3.99 8.10 13.54
N HIS A 43 -3.11 7.83 14.49
CA HIS A 43 -3.27 6.76 15.46
C HIS A 43 -4.00 7.32 16.68
N TYR A 44 -5.26 6.96 16.85
CA TYR A 44 -5.97 7.21 18.10
C TYR A 44 -5.46 6.21 19.16
N LEU A 45 -4.84 6.73 20.21
CA LEU A 45 -4.58 5.98 21.45
C LEU A 45 -5.87 5.94 22.26
N PHE A 46 -6.33 4.74 22.61
CA PHE A 46 -7.42 4.53 23.58
C PHE A 46 -6.85 4.50 25.00
#